data_AF-A0A1K0GPA9-F1
#
_entry.id   AF-A0A1K0GPA9-F1
#
_cell.length_a   1.000
_cell.length_b   1.000
_cell.length_c   1.000
_cell.angle_alpha   90.00
_cell.angle_beta   90.00
_cell.angle_gamma   90.00
#
_symmetry.space_group_name_H-M   'P 1'
#
loop_
_entity.id
_entity.type
_entity.pdbx_description
1 polymer ?
#
loop_
_entity_poly.entity_id
_entity_poly.type
_entity_poly.pdbx_seq_one_letter_code
_entity_poly.pdbx_strand_id
1 'polypeptide(L)'
;MYYGGLKHDDLHSGAVDKTDKNSMHKWRLNDEIAGRGVLVDWVHWWESTKTEPIPAANSSYPNPLSQIKEVLAWQKTELRTGDILLLKTGMVRWFEQASSEEKVKGMIENDNFPGFEATEESKRWLWDKHFAAVASDNMSFEFGPHGDLWLHEWMLPMWGCPIGELFDLERLSEACQKHQRWTFFFTSAPYRVKGGIASSPNAICVF
;
A
#
# COMPACT_ATOMS: atom_id res chain seq x y z
N MET A 1 -13.24 -4.31 16.64
CA MET A 1 -12.08 -4.58 17.52
C MET A 1 -10.83 -4.14 16.77
N TYR A 2 -9.82 -3.63 17.44
CA TYR A 2 -8.57 -3.13 16.88
C TYR A 2 -7.38 -3.99 17.34
N TYR A 3 -6.20 -3.68 16.81
CA TYR A 3 -4.97 -4.39 17.13
C TYR A 3 -4.73 -4.49 18.64
N GLY A 4 -4.28 -5.67 19.08
CA GLY A 4 -4.05 -5.96 20.49
C GLY A 4 -5.32 -6.12 21.33
N GLY A 5 -6.49 -6.35 20.70
CA GLY A 5 -7.76 -6.60 21.40
C GLY A 5 -8.49 -5.35 21.90
N LEU A 6 -8.06 -4.16 21.46
CA LEU A 6 -8.70 -2.89 21.83
C LEU A 6 -10.12 -2.81 21.25
N LYS A 7 -11.13 -2.58 22.09
CA LYS A 7 -12.52 -2.47 21.61
C LYS A 7 -12.80 -1.07 21.07
N HIS A 8 -13.77 -0.98 20.16
CA HIS A 8 -14.18 0.30 19.59
C HIS A 8 -14.77 1.24 20.64
N ASP A 9 -15.64 0.72 21.51
CA ASP A 9 -16.29 1.49 22.57
C ASP A 9 -15.31 2.00 23.64
N ASP A 10 -14.22 1.27 23.89
CA ASP A 10 -13.18 1.65 24.84
C ASP A 10 -12.46 2.94 24.41
N LEU A 11 -12.36 3.19 23.09
CA LEU A 11 -11.83 4.45 22.59
C LEU A 11 -12.78 5.60 22.94
N HIS A 12 -14.08 5.49 22.65
CA HIS A 12 -15.01 6.63 22.80
C HIS A 12 -15.46 6.88 24.23
N SER A 13 -15.44 5.86 25.09
CA SER A 13 -15.84 5.96 26.50
C SER A 13 -14.80 6.64 27.40
N GLY A 14 -13.56 6.82 26.93
CA GLY A 14 -12.45 7.28 27.76
C GLY A 14 -11.88 6.21 28.70
N ALA A 15 -12.34 4.95 28.57
CA ALA A 15 -11.81 3.82 29.32
C ALA A 15 -10.34 3.52 28.99
N VAL A 16 -9.89 3.95 27.80
CA VAL A 16 -8.51 3.84 27.34
C VAL A 16 -8.02 5.20 26.86
N ASP A 17 -6.77 5.55 27.20
CA ASP A 17 -6.12 6.72 26.63
C ASP A 17 -5.87 6.51 25.13
N LYS A 18 -6.63 7.22 24.30
CA LYS A 18 -6.49 7.23 22.83
C LYS A 18 -5.09 7.66 22.37
N THR A 19 -4.38 8.41 23.21
CA THR A 19 -3.00 8.84 22.93
C THR A 19 -1.99 7.76 23.25
N ASP A 20 -2.35 6.70 23.98
CA ASP A 20 -1.47 5.58 24.27
C ASP A 20 -1.72 4.40 23.33
N LYS A 21 -2.92 3.85 23.22
CA LYS A 21 -3.14 2.61 22.45
C LYS A 21 -3.30 2.86 20.95
N ASN A 22 -2.53 2.12 20.14
CA ASN A 22 -2.56 2.12 18.66
C ASN A 22 -2.40 3.51 18.00
N SER A 23 -1.84 4.49 18.71
CA SER A 23 -1.57 5.81 18.13
C SER A 23 -0.28 5.80 17.29
N MET A 24 -0.34 6.46 16.14
CA MET A 24 0.71 6.49 15.12
C MET A 24 2.06 6.99 15.64
N HIS A 25 2.10 7.94 16.59
CA HIS A 25 3.37 8.44 17.15
C HIS A 25 4.23 7.36 17.81
N LYS A 26 3.67 6.19 18.16
CA LYS A 26 4.42 5.04 18.68
C LYS A 26 5.35 4.43 17.63
N TRP A 27 5.02 4.48 16.35
CA TRP A 27 5.93 4.07 15.28
C TRP A 27 7.18 4.93 15.27
N ARG A 28 7.02 6.25 15.44
CA ARG A 28 8.17 7.16 15.54
C ARG A 28 9.02 6.93 16.80
N LEU A 29 8.40 6.55 17.92
CA LEU A 29 9.11 6.29 19.17
C LEU A 29 9.85 4.94 19.19
N ASN A 30 9.48 4.02 18.29
CA ASN A 30 10.11 2.71 18.13
C ASN A 30 10.92 2.65 16.82
N ASP A 31 11.81 3.62 16.63
CA ASP A 31 12.79 3.67 15.52
C ASP A 31 12.23 3.95 14.11
N GLU A 32 11.03 4.53 14.01
CA GLU A 32 10.37 4.87 12.73
C GLU A 32 10.09 3.60 11.88
N ILE A 33 9.63 3.75 10.65
CA ILE A 33 9.50 2.61 9.73
C ILE A 33 10.77 2.59 8.88
N ALA A 34 11.74 1.73 9.22
CA ALA A 34 12.98 1.58 8.48
C ALA A 34 13.26 0.10 8.19
N GLY A 35 13.53 -0.24 6.93
CA GLY A 35 13.71 -1.64 6.54
C GLY A 35 14.00 -1.84 5.07
N ARG A 36 13.76 -3.08 4.60
CA ARG A 36 13.93 -3.43 3.19
C ARG A 36 12.64 -3.16 2.43
N GLY A 37 12.66 -2.16 1.55
CA GLY A 37 11.58 -1.90 0.60
C GLY A 37 11.66 -2.84 -0.59
N VAL A 38 10.50 -3.27 -1.06
CA VAL A 38 10.34 -4.07 -2.28
C VAL A 38 9.28 -3.42 -3.16
N LEU A 39 9.66 -2.99 -4.36
CA LEU A 39 8.71 -2.50 -5.35
C LEU A 39 8.14 -3.67 -6.15
N VAL A 40 6.82 -3.81 -6.20
CA VAL A 40 6.07 -4.58 -7.20
C VAL A 40 5.63 -3.59 -8.28
N ASP A 41 6.40 -3.53 -9.36
CA ASP A 41 6.20 -2.58 -10.45
C ASP A 41 5.24 -3.15 -11.50
N TRP A 42 3.97 -3.30 -11.08
CA TRP A 42 2.96 -3.98 -11.89
C TRP A 42 2.76 -3.31 -13.25
N VAL A 43 2.78 -1.97 -13.30
CA VAL A 43 2.59 -1.26 -14.56
C VAL A 43 3.76 -1.50 -15.52
N HIS A 44 5.01 -1.40 -15.04
CA HIS A 44 6.16 -1.63 -15.91
C HIS A 44 6.21 -3.07 -16.41
N TRP A 45 5.89 -4.03 -15.54
CA TRP A 45 5.75 -5.43 -15.92
C TRP A 45 4.68 -5.62 -17.00
N TRP A 46 3.50 -5.00 -16.85
CA TRP A 46 2.43 -5.12 -17.85
C TRP A 46 2.88 -4.59 -19.20
N GLU A 47 3.39 -3.36 -19.25
CA GLU A 47 3.86 -2.71 -20.47
C GLU A 47 5.03 -3.48 -21.13
N SER A 48 5.81 -4.22 -20.34
CA SER A 48 6.96 -5.00 -20.85
C SER A 48 6.59 -6.40 -21.32
N THR A 49 5.42 -6.93 -20.93
CA THR A 49 5.11 -8.36 -21.12
C THR A 49 3.77 -8.61 -21.82
N LYS A 50 2.88 -7.62 -21.88
CA LYS A 50 1.56 -7.71 -22.47
C LYS A 50 1.48 -6.83 -23.72
N THR A 51 0.61 -7.21 -24.64
CA THR A 51 0.33 -6.41 -25.85
C THR A 51 -0.88 -5.51 -25.69
N GLU A 52 -1.74 -5.84 -24.73
CA GLU A 52 -2.93 -5.11 -24.36
C GLU A 52 -2.57 -3.81 -23.64
N PRO A 53 -3.34 -2.73 -23.85
CA PRO A 53 -3.18 -1.53 -23.05
C PRO A 53 -3.40 -1.85 -21.56
N ILE A 54 -2.69 -1.12 -20.70
CA ILE A 54 -2.91 -1.23 -19.25
C ILE A 54 -4.38 -0.90 -18.93
N PRO A 55 -5.02 -1.62 -18.00
CA PRO A 55 -6.29 -1.22 -17.42
C PRO A 55 -6.27 0.26 -16.99
N ALA A 56 -7.34 0.99 -17.32
CA ALA A 56 -7.44 2.39 -16.97
C ALA A 56 -7.48 2.55 -15.44
N ALA A 57 -6.69 3.48 -14.89
CA ALA A 57 -6.59 3.60 -13.43
C ALA A 57 -7.84 4.25 -12.78
N ASN A 58 -8.76 4.79 -13.58
CA ASN A 58 -10.09 5.22 -13.12
C ASN A 58 -11.15 4.13 -13.27
N SER A 59 -10.74 2.87 -13.46
CA SER A 59 -11.62 1.71 -13.44
C SER A 59 -11.19 0.69 -12.39
N SER A 60 -12.09 -0.20 -12.03
CA SER A 60 -11.83 -1.25 -11.07
C SER A 60 -10.93 -2.30 -11.69
N TYR A 61 -9.72 -2.42 -11.16
CA TYR A 61 -8.83 -3.50 -11.52
C TYR A 61 -8.27 -4.18 -10.26
N PRO A 62 -8.75 -5.38 -9.91
CA PRO A 62 -8.23 -6.13 -8.78
C PRO A 62 -6.90 -6.74 -9.19
N ASN A 63 -5.77 -6.03 -9.06
CA ASN A 63 -4.43 -6.51 -9.37
C ASN A 63 -4.23 -7.89 -8.75
N PRO A 64 -4.32 -8.97 -9.55
CA PRO A 64 -4.53 -10.29 -8.99
C PRO A 64 -3.28 -10.78 -8.27
N LEU A 65 -3.43 -11.57 -7.22
CA LEU A 65 -2.28 -12.13 -6.51
C LEU A 65 -1.39 -12.96 -7.46
N SER A 66 -1.99 -13.63 -8.46
CA SER A 66 -1.25 -14.31 -9.52
C SER A 66 -0.34 -13.36 -10.30
N GLN A 67 -0.83 -12.18 -10.67
CA GLN A 67 -0.02 -11.16 -11.36
C GLN A 67 1.04 -10.56 -10.44
N ILE A 68 0.75 -10.35 -9.15
CA ILE A 68 1.78 -9.92 -8.18
C ILE A 68 2.93 -10.92 -8.13
N LYS A 69 2.62 -12.24 -8.13
CA LYS A 69 3.62 -13.31 -8.20
C LYS A 69 4.37 -13.30 -9.55
N GLU A 70 3.68 -13.07 -10.68
CA GLU A 70 4.31 -12.94 -12.01
C GLU A 70 5.27 -11.75 -12.08
N VAL A 71 4.90 -10.58 -11.53
CA VAL A 71 5.73 -9.39 -11.45
C VAL A 71 7.00 -9.69 -10.65
N LEU A 72 6.87 -10.26 -9.45
CA LEU A 72 8.02 -10.62 -8.61
C LEU A 72 8.97 -11.60 -9.32
N ALA A 73 8.42 -12.60 -10.03
CA ALA A 73 9.21 -13.55 -10.81
C ALA A 73 9.94 -12.89 -11.98
N TRP A 74 9.24 -12.01 -12.73
CA TRP A 74 9.82 -11.26 -13.85
C TRP A 74 10.91 -10.30 -13.40
N GLN A 75 10.71 -9.58 -12.29
CA GLN A 75 11.71 -8.73 -11.63
C GLN A 75 12.85 -9.54 -10.98
N LYS A 76 12.74 -10.88 -10.91
CA LYS A 76 13.65 -11.77 -10.15
C LYS A 76 13.84 -11.31 -8.70
N THR A 77 12.74 -10.91 -8.07
CA THR A 77 12.74 -10.32 -6.73
C THR A 77 12.20 -11.30 -5.70
N GLU A 78 13.05 -11.65 -4.73
CA GLU A 78 12.68 -12.52 -3.61
C GLU A 78 12.22 -11.72 -2.39
N LEU A 79 11.04 -12.07 -1.89
CA LEU A 79 10.50 -11.53 -0.65
C LEU A 79 11.13 -12.18 0.58
N ARG A 80 11.25 -11.41 1.66
CA ARG A 80 11.73 -11.83 2.98
C ARG A 80 10.77 -11.33 4.05
N THR A 81 10.75 -12.02 5.18
CA THR A 81 10.05 -11.57 6.39
C THR A 81 10.51 -10.17 6.78
N GLY A 82 9.56 -9.29 7.08
CA GLY A 82 9.80 -7.89 7.45
C GLY A 82 9.97 -6.93 6.27
N ASP A 83 9.79 -7.40 5.03
CA ASP A 83 9.78 -6.49 3.87
C ASP A 83 8.66 -5.46 3.97
N ILE A 84 8.91 -4.30 3.36
CA ILE A 84 7.93 -3.25 3.13
C ILE A 84 7.53 -3.32 1.65
N LEU A 85 6.31 -3.79 1.39
CA LEU A 85 5.81 -3.99 0.03
C LEU A 85 5.27 -2.68 -0.53
N LEU A 86 5.77 -2.24 -1.69
CA LEU A 86 5.27 -1.09 -2.43
C LEU A 86 4.64 -1.58 -3.73
N LEU A 87 3.34 -1.39 -3.93
CA LEU A 87 2.64 -1.76 -5.16
C LEU A 87 2.42 -0.52 -6.04
N LYS A 88 2.95 -0.54 -7.26
CA LYS A 88 2.69 0.49 -8.27
C LYS A 88 1.58 0.03 -9.22
N THR A 89 0.40 0.62 -9.06
CA THR A 89 -0.85 0.33 -9.78
C THR A 89 -1.03 1.22 -11.02
N GLY A 90 -0.35 2.38 -11.08
CA GLY A 90 -0.45 3.34 -12.19
C GLY A 90 -1.41 4.49 -11.93
N MET A 91 -1.98 4.56 -10.73
CA MET A 91 -2.96 5.57 -10.36
C MET A 91 -2.39 7.00 -10.39
N VAL A 92 -1.19 7.20 -9.83
CA VAL A 92 -0.51 8.50 -9.87
C VAL A 92 -0.21 8.92 -11.31
N ARG A 93 0.27 7.99 -12.16
CA ARG A 93 0.53 8.27 -13.57
C ARG A 93 -0.71 8.74 -14.32
N TRP A 94 -1.82 8.03 -14.14
CA TRP A 94 -3.10 8.43 -14.74
C TRP A 94 -3.52 9.81 -14.24
N PHE A 95 -3.43 10.05 -12.93
CA PHE A 95 -3.81 11.34 -12.36
C PHE A 95 -2.98 12.49 -12.94
N GLU A 96 -1.66 12.34 -13.09
CA GLU A 96 -0.82 13.38 -13.67
C GLU A 96 -1.14 13.68 -15.15
N GLN A 97 -1.65 12.69 -15.89
CA GLN A 97 -1.96 12.80 -17.32
C GLN A 97 -3.42 13.20 -17.62
N ALA A 98 -4.33 12.94 -16.68
CA ALA A 98 -5.75 13.21 -16.82
C ALA A 98 -6.09 14.72 -16.81
N SER A 99 -7.07 15.10 -17.61
CA SER A 99 -7.67 16.44 -17.56
C SER A 99 -8.41 16.69 -16.24
N SER A 100 -8.71 17.96 -15.93
CA SER A 100 -9.50 18.30 -14.73
C SER A 100 -10.87 17.62 -14.70
N GLU A 101 -11.51 17.45 -15.85
CA GLU A 101 -12.81 16.79 -15.95
C GLU A 101 -12.70 15.29 -15.66
N GLU A 102 -11.68 14.62 -16.21
CA GLU A 102 -11.41 13.20 -15.94
C GLU A 102 -11.04 12.95 -14.48
N LYS A 103 -10.31 13.88 -13.85
CA LYS A 103 -10.00 13.83 -12.42
C LYS A 103 -11.26 13.89 -11.57
N VAL A 104 -12.16 14.82 -11.85
CA VAL A 104 -13.44 14.93 -11.12
C VAL A 104 -14.24 13.64 -11.29
N LYS A 105 -14.42 13.17 -12.53
CA LYS A 105 -15.15 11.93 -12.81
C LYS A 105 -14.53 10.71 -12.13
N GLY A 106 -13.21 10.58 -12.17
CA GLY A 106 -12.49 9.40 -11.67
C GLY A 106 -12.27 9.37 -10.16
N MET A 107 -12.17 10.54 -9.51
CA MET A 107 -11.76 10.66 -8.09
C MET A 107 -12.86 11.15 -7.15
N ILE A 108 -13.90 11.82 -7.67
CA ILE A 108 -14.97 12.41 -6.86
C ILE A 108 -16.30 11.71 -7.14
N GLU A 109 -16.58 11.40 -8.41
CA GLU A 109 -17.85 10.83 -8.85
C GLU A 109 -17.80 9.29 -8.98
N ASN A 110 -16.69 8.67 -8.59
CA ASN A 110 -16.41 7.26 -8.83
C ASN A 110 -15.55 6.66 -7.71
N ASP A 111 -15.89 5.44 -7.30
CA ASP A 111 -15.15 4.65 -6.30
C ASP A 111 -14.37 3.48 -6.96
N ASN A 112 -14.24 3.49 -8.28
CA ASN A 112 -13.54 2.45 -9.04
C ASN A 112 -12.07 2.84 -9.25
N PHE A 113 -11.17 2.00 -8.77
CA PHE A 113 -9.74 2.18 -8.94
C PHE A 113 -8.98 0.85 -8.87
N PRO A 114 -7.78 0.76 -9.47
CA PRO A 114 -6.94 -0.42 -9.39
C PRO A 114 -6.38 -0.57 -7.97
N GLY A 115 -6.03 -1.78 -7.58
CA GLY A 115 -5.39 -2.07 -6.30
C GLY A 115 -5.23 -3.56 -6.07
N PHE A 116 -4.63 -3.95 -4.95
CA PHE A 116 -4.42 -5.35 -4.61
C PHE A 116 -5.76 -6.11 -4.52
N GLU A 117 -5.88 -7.30 -5.12
CA GLU A 117 -7.14 -8.06 -5.05
C GLU A 117 -7.48 -8.44 -3.59
N ALA A 118 -8.75 -8.26 -3.21
CA ALA A 118 -9.24 -8.63 -1.88
C ALA A 118 -9.91 -10.02 -1.93
N THR A 119 -9.13 -11.07 -1.69
CA THR A 119 -9.61 -12.46 -1.59
C THR A 119 -9.05 -13.16 -0.35
N GLU A 120 -9.63 -14.30 0.02
CA GLU A 120 -9.11 -15.13 1.11
C GLU A 120 -7.67 -15.60 0.85
N GLU A 121 -7.31 -15.89 -0.41
CA GLU A 121 -5.93 -16.24 -0.78
C GLU A 121 -4.99 -15.05 -0.58
N SER A 122 -5.37 -13.87 -1.07
CA SER A 122 -4.62 -12.62 -0.90
C SER A 122 -4.37 -12.29 0.56
N LYS A 123 -5.42 -12.34 1.39
CA LYS A 123 -5.32 -12.11 2.83
C LYS A 123 -4.32 -13.08 3.49
N ARG A 124 -4.41 -14.38 3.19
CA ARG A 124 -3.50 -15.40 3.73
C ARG A 124 -2.07 -15.17 3.26
N TRP A 125 -1.88 -14.86 1.99
CA TRP A 125 -0.56 -14.62 1.43
C TRP A 125 0.11 -13.40 2.07
N LEU A 126 -0.62 -12.30 2.25
CA LEU A 126 -0.10 -11.11 2.93
C LEU A 126 0.35 -11.42 4.37
N TRP A 127 -0.44 -12.22 5.10
CA TRP A 127 -0.09 -12.68 6.44
C TRP A 127 1.15 -13.60 6.44
N ASP A 128 1.17 -14.62 5.57
CA ASP A 128 2.26 -15.61 5.51
C ASP A 128 3.61 -15.00 5.08
N LYS A 129 3.58 -13.90 4.31
CA LYS A 129 4.78 -13.15 3.94
C LYS A 129 5.34 -12.30 5.08
N HIS A 130 4.57 -12.04 6.13
CA HIS A 130 4.99 -11.26 7.28
C HIS A 130 5.61 -9.90 6.90
N PHE A 131 4.91 -9.14 6.05
CA PHE A 131 5.31 -7.78 5.71
C PHE A 131 5.26 -6.88 6.95
N ALA A 132 6.27 -6.02 7.11
CA ALA A 132 6.29 -5.03 8.19
C ALA A 132 5.36 -3.85 7.91
N ALA A 133 5.16 -3.53 6.64
CA ALA A 133 4.24 -2.52 6.14
C ALA A 133 3.89 -2.81 4.68
N VAL A 134 2.78 -2.26 4.19
CA VAL A 134 2.49 -2.18 2.76
C VAL A 134 2.18 -0.75 2.37
N ALA A 135 2.44 -0.40 1.12
CA ALA A 135 1.92 0.82 0.54
C ALA A 135 1.67 0.67 -0.95
N SER A 136 0.92 1.62 -1.51
CA SER A 136 0.73 1.72 -2.95
C SER A 136 0.55 3.18 -3.39
N ASP A 137 0.51 3.37 -4.70
CA ASP A 137 0.20 4.64 -5.35
C ASP A 137 -1.32 4.88 -5.54
N ASN A 138 -2.19 3.99 -5.05
CA ASN A 138 -3.65 4.14 -5.14
C ASN A 138 -4.26 4.73 -3.86
N MET A 139 -5.60 4.74 -3.78
CA MET A 139 -6.39 5.37 -2.74
C MET A 139 -6.53 4.54 -1.47
N SER A 140 -6.40 3.21 -1.53
CA SER A 140 -6.73 2.33 -0.40
C SER A 140 -5.92 1.02 -0.33
N PHE A 141 -4.78 0.94 -1.01
CA PHE A 141 -3.96 -0.26 -1.24
C PHE A 141 -4.66 -1.42 -1.98
N GLU A 142 -5.80 -1.88 -1.48
CA GLU A 142 -6.71 -2.79 -2.17
C GLU A 142 -7.47 -2.08 -3.29
N PHE A 143 -8.10 -2.84 -4.19
CA PHE A 143 -8.87 -2.27 -5.28
C PHE A 143 -10.25 -1.77 -4.84
N GLY A 144 -10.81 -0.85 -5.62
CA GLY A 144 -12.16 -0.32 -5.44
C GLY A 144 -13.08 -0.73 -6.61
N PRO A 145 -14.39 -0.92 -6.38
CA PRO A 145 -15.09 -0.71 -5.11
C PRO A 145 -14.89 -1.90 -4.17
N HIS A 146 -14.98 -1.66 -2.87
CA HIS A 146 -14.79 -2.69 -1.86
C HIS A 146 -15.95 -3.71 -1.88
N GLY A 147 -15.61 -5.01 -1.87
CA GLY A 147 -16.56 -6.13 -1.83
C GLY A 147 -16.97 -6.52 -0.41
N ASP A 148 -17.21 -7.81 -0.14
CA ASP A 148 -17.49 -8.29 1.24
C ASP A 148 -16.22 -8.45 2.09
N LEU A 149 -15.05 -8.61 1.44
CA LEU A 149 -13.76 -8.76 2.11
C LEU A 149 -12.95 -7.49 1.91
N TRP A 150 -12.58 -6.85 3.01
CA TRP A 150 -11.76 -5.63 3.01
C TRP A 150 -10.41 -5.93 3.64
N LEU A 151 -9.32 -5.82 2.88
CA LEU A 151 -7.98 -6.10 3.40
C LEU A 151 -7.65 -5.22 4.60
N HIS A 152 -8.10 -3.97 4.60
CA HIS A 152 -8.00 -3.05 5.74
C HIS A 152 -8.41 -3.66 7.09
N GLU A 153 -9.54 -4.37 7.11
CA GLU A 153 -10.10 -4.96 8.33
C GLU A 153 -9.30 -6.16 8.84
N TRP A 154 -8.37 -6.69 8.04
CA TRP A 154 -7.47 -7.75 8.46
C TRP A 154 -6.08 -7.20 8.76
N MET A 155 -5.58 -6.30 7.92
CA MET A 155 -4.23 -5.76 8.04
C MET A 155 -4.05 -4.92 9.30
N LEU A 156 -4.93 -3.92 9.50
CA LEU A 156 -4.78 -2.96 10.59
C LEU A 156 -5.18 -3.56 11.94
N PRO A 157 -6.41 -4.09 12.14
CA PRO A 157 -6.84 -4.50 13.48
C PRO A 157 -6.44 -5.92 13.85
N MET A 158 -6.18 -6.84 12.92
CA MET A 158 -5.88 -8.23 13.27
C MET A 158 -4.39 -8.44 13.50
N TRP A 159 -3.55 -8.10 12.52
CA TRP A 159 -2.10 -8.31 12.65
C TRP A 159 -1.25 -7.04 12.85
N GLY A 160 -1.84 -5.85 12.69
CA GLY A 160 -1.16 -4.60 13.00
C GLY A 160 -0.17 -4.14 11.93
N CYS A 161 -0.39 -4.50 10.66
CA CYS A 161 0.42 -4.02 9.54
C CYS A 161 -0.08 -2.64 9.08
N PRO A 162 0.76 -1.60 9.12
CA PRO A 162 0.41 -0.28 8.60
C PRO A 162 0.27 -0.30 7.07
N ILE A 163 -0.63 0.55 6.58
CA ILE A 163 -0.94 0.74 5.16
C ILE A 163 -0.55 2.17 4.77
N GLY A 164 0.13 2.32 3.63
CA GLY A 164 0.41 3.59 2.98
C GLY A 164 -0.35 3.72 1.66
N GLU A 165 -0.89 4.91 1.43
CA GLU A 165 -1.72 5.23 0.26
C GLU A 165 -1.18 6.47 -0.43
N LEU A 166 -1.47 6.61 -1.72
CA LEU A 166 -1.12 7.77 -2.54
C LEU A 166 0.38 8.08 -2.56
N PHE A 167 1.22 7.04 -2.53
CA PHE A 167 2.66 7.20 -2.73
C PHE A 167 2.95 7.52 -4.20
N ASP A 168 3.75 8.54 -4.48
CA ASP A 168 4.34 8.69 -5.82
C ASP A 168 5.47 7.66 -6.00
N LEU A 169 5.19 6.63 -6.79
CA LEU A 169 6.12 5.54 -7.09
C LEU A 169 6.74 5.64 -8.50
N GLU A 170 6.44 6.69 -9.29
CA GLU A 170 6.90 6.79 -10.68
C GLU A 170 8.43 6.92 -10.74
N ARG A 171 9.00 7.84 -9.97
CA ARG A 171 10.47 8.03 -9.89
C ARG A 171 11.19 6.82 -9.27
N LEU A 172 10.54 6.11 -8.36
CA LEU A 172 11.08 4.88 -7.78
C LEU A 172 11.13 3.75 -8.82
N SER A 173 10.09 3.62 -9.63
CA SER A 173 10.03 2.68 -10.75
C SER A 173 11.15 2.94 -11.76
N GLU A 174 11.35 4.20 -12.17
CA GLU A 174 12.46 4.60 -13.05
C GLU A 174 13.83 4.24 -12.45
N ALA A 175 14.03 4.50 -11.16
CA ALA A 175 15.26 4.13 -10.46
C ALA A 175 15.46 2.60 -10.43
N CYS A 176 14.40 1.83 -10.14
CA CYS A 176 14.47 0.37 -10.16
C CYS A 176 14.86 -0.16 -11.53
N GLN A 177 14.27 0.38 -12.60
CA GLN A 177 14.60 0.03 -13.98
C GLN A 177 16.06 0.37 -14.31
N LYS A 178 16.52 1.57 -13.96
CA LYS A 178 17.92 1.98 -14.20
C LYS A 178 18.91 1.07 -13.47
N HIS A 179 18.60 0.66 -12.25
CA HIS A 179 19.46 -0.20 -11.43
C HIS A 179 19.25 -1.70 -11.67
N GLN A 180 18.22 -2.08 -12.44
CA GLN A 180 17.77 -3.47 -12.60
C GLN A 180 17.57 -4.16 -11.24
N ARG A 181 17.01 -3.43 -10.27
CA ARG A 181 16.84 -3.89 -8.89
C ARG A 181 15.59 -3.26 -8.26
N TRP A 182 14.68 -4.09 -7.78
CA TRP A 182 13.41 -3.69 -7.15
C TRP A 182 13.41 -3.85 -5.62
N THR A 183 14.60 -3.91 -5.03
CA THR A 183 14.79 -3.88 -3.57
C THR A 183 15.75 -2.78 -3.19
N PHE A 184 15.49 -2.11 -2.07
CA PHE A 184 16.21 -0.93 -1.61
C PHE A 184 16.02 -0.77 -0.10
N PHE A 185 16.83 0.10 0.52
CA PHE A 185 16.54 0.55 1.86
C PHE A 185 15.38 1.55 1.80
N PHE A 186 14.35 1.34 2.62
CA PHE A 186 13.18 2.20 2.73
C PHE A 186 13.11 2.78 4.15
N THR A 187 12.82 4.06 4.24
CA THR A 187 12.46 4.71 5.50
C THR A 187 11.23 5.59 5.33
N SER A 188 10.36 5.61 6.34
CA SER A 188 9.21 6.50 6.46
C SER A 188 9.07 6.93 7.92
N ALA A 189 9.09 8.24 8.13
CA ALA A 189 9.09 8.85 9.45
C ALA A 189 7.78 9.61 9.67
N PRO A 190 6.76 8.98 10.27
CA PRO A 190 5.47 9.60 10.43
C PRO A 190 5.49 10.64 11.58
N TYR A 191 4.58 11.61 11.55
CA TYR A 191 4.60 12.74 12.48
C TYR A 191 4.48 12.32 13.95
N ARG A 192 5.16 13.06 14.85
CA ARG A 192 5.04 12.84 16.30
C ARG A 192 3.82 13.52 16.89
N VAL A 193 2.63 13.16 16.40
CA VAL A 193 1.36 13.67 16.92
C VAL A 193 0.73 12.62 17.82
N LYS A 194 0.72 12.88 19.13
CA LYS A 194 0.04 12.03 20.11
C LYS A 194 -1.44 11.92 19.78
N GLY A 195 -1.98 10.69 19.78
CA GLY A 195 -3.36 10.42 19.37
C GLY A 195 -3.60 10.48 17.86
N GLY A 196 -2.59 10.80 17.05
CA GLY A 196 -2.70 10.72 15.59
C GLY A 196 -2.93 9.29 15.13
N ILE A 197 -3.70 9.14 14.04
CA ILE A 197 -4.03 7.85 13.41
C ILE A 197 -3.40 7.68 12.03
N ALA A 198 -2.89 8.77 11.43
CA ALA A 198 -2.26 8.79 10.13
C ALA A 198 -1.24 9.95 10.05
N SER A 199 -0.37 9.89 9.05
CA SER A 199 0.63 10.90 8.75
C SER A 199 0.87 10.93 7.24
N SER A 200 1.35 12.06 6.71
CA SER A 200 2.00 12.03 5.39
C SER A 200 3.21 11.09 5.43
N PRO A 201 3.55 10.46 4.30
CA PRO A 201 4.51 9.34 4.28
C PRO A 201 5.93 9.74 4.66
N ASN A 202 6.42 10.91 4.24
CA ASN A 202 7.81 11.34 4.44
C ASN A 202 8.80 10.19 4.16
N ALA A 203 8.63 9.56 3.00
CA ALA A 203 9.30 8.32 2.64
C ALA A 203 10.53 8.56 1.76
N ILE A 204 11.61 7.83 2.01
CA ILE A 204 12.86 7.89 1.26
C ILE A 204 13.29 6.46 0.89
N CYS A 205 13.65 6.26 -0.37
CA CYS A 205 14.23 5.01 -0.86
C CYS A 205 15.71 5.23 -1.23
N VAL A 206 16.59 4.32 -0.79
CA VAL A 206 18.05 4.40 -1.02
C VAL A 206 18.55 3.11 -1.67
N PHE A 207 19.29 3.27 -2.77
CA PHE A 207 19.86 2.20 -3.60
C PHE A 207 21.34 1.97 -3.26
#